data_AF-A0A7V1Z544-F1
#
_entry.id   AF-A0A7V1Z544-F1
#
_cell.length_a   1.000
_cell.length_b   1.000
_cell.length_c   1.000
_cell.angle_alpha   90.00
_cell.angle_beta   90.00
_cell.angle_gamma   90.00
#
_symmetry.space_group_name_H-M   'P 1'
#
loop_
_entity.id
_entity.type
_entity.pdbx_description
1 polymer ?
#
loop_
_entity_poly.entity_id
_entity_poly.type
_entity_poly.pdbx_seq_one_letter_code
_entity_poly.pdbx_strand_id
1 'polypeptide(L)'
;MVAFKVEQELARILDRLPNKSDFIRRAIIAQLNMACPLCDGTGVLPRGLHDHYAQHLREIAQRNCERCGRSEPLPASTAEIPAADRPRLEQFFFGGPFYCHNCYATAPACNDCGWHIAPDQAAHHQHEHAP
;
A
#
# COMPACT_ATOMS: atom_id res chain seq x y z
N MET A 1 7.85 -10.44 12.04
CA MET A 1 6.91 -10.67 13.17
C MET A 1 6.53 -9.31 13.72
N VAL A 2 5.22 -8.98 13.80
CA VAL A 2 4.74 -7.70 14.34
C VAL A 2 4.02 -7.99 15.66
N ALA A 3 4.34 -7.24 16.72
CA ALA A 3 3.68 -7.34 18.02
C ALA A 3 2.64 -6.21 18.16
N PHE A 4 1.41 -6.57 18.53
CA PHE A 4 0.31 -5.62 18.72
C PHE A 4 0.08 -5.40 20.22
N LYS A 5 0.37 -4.18 20.69
CA LYS A 5 0.16 -3.78 22.09
C LYS A 5 -1.26 -3.25 22.25
N VAL A 6 -1.97 -3.76 23.25
CA VAL A 6 -3.34 -3.35 23.58
C VAL A 6 -3.51 -3.17 25.08
N GLU A 7 -4.55 -2.45 25.46
CA GLU A 7 -4.97 -2.34 26.85
C GLU A 7 -5.44 -3.69 27.41
N GLN A 8 -5.29 -3.85 28.73
CA GLN A 8 -5.50 -5.12 29.43
C GLN A 8 -6.95 -5.60 29.36
N GLU A 9 -7.91 -4.69 29.22
CA GLU A 9 -9.32 -5.03 29.03
C GLU A 9 -9.58 -5.65 27.66
N LEU A 10 -9.07 -5.03 26.59
CA LEU A 10 -9.19 -5.56 25.24
C LEU A 10 -8.46 -6.90 25.08
N ALA A 11 -7.29 -7.05 25.71
CA ALA A 11 -6.57 -8.32 25.74
C ALA A 11 -7.43 -9.47 26.28
N ARG A 12 -8.12 -9.26 27.41
CA ARG A 12 -9.01 -10.27 28.02
C ARG A 12 -10.18 -10.66 27.12
N ILE A 13 -10.67 -9.75 26.29
CA ILE A 13 -11.74 -10.02 25.32
C ILE A 13 -11.19 -10.83 24.15
N LEU A 14 -10.07 -10.39 23.57
CA LEU A 14 -9.39 -11.11 22.49
C LEU A 14 -8.98 -12.52 22.94
N ASP A 15 -8.62 -12.70 24.21
CA ASP A 15 -8.22 -13.98 24.78
C ASP A 15 -9.29 -15.07 24.71
N ARG A 16 -10.56 -14.68 24.61
CA ARG A 16 -11.70 -15.61 24.51
C ARG A 16 -12.00 -16.05 23.08
N LEU A 17 -11.35 -15.45 22.08
CA LEU A 17 -11.59 -15.80 20.68
C LEU A 17 -10.83 -17.07 20.30
N PRO A 18 -11.47 -17.98 19.52
CA PRO A 18 -10.84 -19.23 19.10
C PRO A 18 -9.62 -19.01 18.20
N ASN A 19 -9.57 -17.90 17.45
CA ASN A 19 -8.41 -17.51 16.65
C ASN A 19 -8.23 -15.98 16.65
N LYS A 20 -7.41 -15.48 17.57
CA LYS A 20 -7.13 -14.04 17.77
C LYS A 20 -6.52 -13.41 16.53
N SER A 21 -5.53 -14.07 15.95
CA SER A 21 -4.79 -13.54 14.80
C SER A 21 -5.69 -13.42 13.57
N ASP A 22 -6.61 -14.36 13.34
CA ASP A 22 -7.55 -14.26 12.22
C ASP A 22 -8.56 -13.14 12.42
N PHE A 23 -9.12 -13.01 13.63
CA PHE A 23 -10.04 -11.92 13.95
C PHE A 23 -9.37 -10.54 13.78
N ILE A 24 -8.18 -10.35 14.37
CA ILE A 24 -7.42 -9.09 14.27
C ILE A 24 -7.11 -8.78 12.80
N ARG A 25 -6.68 -9.77 12.01
CA ARG A 25 -6.41 -9.57 10.57
C ARG A 25 -7.64 -9.11 9.81
N ARG A 26 -8.79 -9.76 10.01
CA ARG A 26 -10.06 -9.38 9.36
C ARG A 26 -10.52 -7.99 9.80
N ALA A 27 -10.40 -7.65 11.08
CA ALA A 27 -10.76 -6.35 11.61
C ALA A 27 -9.89 -5.24 11.00
N ILE A 28 -8.57 -5.45 10.90
CA ILE A 28 -7.65 -4.50 10.25
C ILE A 28 -8.01 -4.32 8.77
N ILE A 29 -8.21 -5.41 8.02
CA ILE A 29 -8.58 -5.34 6.59
C ILE A 29 -9.90 -4.58 6.40
N ALA A 30 -10.91 -4.89 7.22
CA ALA A 30 -12.20 -4.22 7.15
C ALA A 30 -12.09 -2.72 7.48
N GLN A 31 -11.23 -2.35 8.43
CA GLN A 31 -11.01 -0.96 8.82
C GLN A 31 -10.20 -0.19 7.78
N LEU A 32 -9.20 -0.79 7.14
CA LEU A 32 -8.44 -0.18 6.05
C LEU A 32 -9.33 0.17 4.86
N ASN A 33 -10.32 -0.68 4.54
CA ASN A 33 -11.31 -0.37 3.50
C ASN A 33 -12.24 0.80 3.83
N MET A 34 -12.31 1.22 5.08
CA MET A 34 -13.15 2.33 5.55
C MET A 34 -12.33 3.50 6.09
N ALA A 35 -11.00 3.42 5.97
CA ALA A 35 -10.09 4.42 6.47
C ALA A 35 -10.24 5.71 5.64
N CYS A 36 -10.35 6.84 6.32
CA CYS A 36 -10.41 8.12 5.63
C CYS A 36 -9.06 8.40 4.94
N PRO A 37 -9.03 8.59 3.60
CA PRO A 37 -7.80 8.77 2.84
C PRO A 37 -7.17 10.16 3.02
N LEU A 38 -7.82 11.06 3.76
CA LEU A 38 -7.35 12.43 4.01
C LEU A 38 -6.67 12.60 5.38
N CYS A 39 -6.82 11.64 6.29
CA CYS A 39 -6.33 11.76 7.66
C CYS A 39 -5.39 10.62 8.08
N ASP A 40 -4.74 9.97 7.11
CA ASP A 40 -3.83 8.85 7.33
C ASP A 40 -4.44 7.73 8.18
N GLY A 41 -5.74 7.47 8.00
CA GLY A 41 -6.45 6.39 8.69
C GLY A 41 -6.81 6.65 10.17
N THR A 42 -6.65 7.88 10.66
CA THR A 42 -7.09 8.26 12.03
C THR A 42 -8.62 8.32 12.21
N GLY A 43 -9.36 8.37 11.09
CA GLY A 43 -10.83 8.46 11.07
C GLY A 43 -11.48 7.36 10.23
N VAL A 44 -12.72 7.03 10.59
CA VAL A 44 -13.55 6.07 9.85
C VAL A 44 -14.58 6.84 9.04
N LEU A 45 -14.60 6.62 7.73
CA LEU A 45 -15.59 7.25 6.85
C LEU A 45 -16.87 6.38 6.86
N PRO A 46 -18.05 6.89 7.24
CA PRO A 46 -19.28 6.11 7.18
C PRO A 46 -19.56 5.63 5.74
N ARG A 47 -20.11 4.42 5.57
CA ARG A 47 -20.33 3.79 4.24
C ARG A 47 -20.99 4.73 3.22
N GLY A 48 -22.07 5.42 3.57
CA GLY A 48 -22.75 6.33 2.64
C GLY A 48 -21.88 7.52 2.17
N LEU A 49 -20.98 8.01 3.02
CA LEU A 49 -20.01 9.05 2.67
C LEU A 49 -18.85 8.49 1.87
N HIS A 50 -18.37 7.30 2.22
CA HIS A 50 -17.38 6.58 1.44
C HIS A 50 -17.86 6.34 0.00
N ASP A 51 -19.08 5.84 -0.18
CA ASP A 51 -19.64 5.58 -1.51
C ASP A 51 -19.84 6.87 -2.31
N HIS A 52 -20.24 7.95 -1.64
CA HIS A 52 -20.38 9.27 -2.26
C HIS A 52 -19.03 9.82 -2.78
N TYR A 53 -17.97 9.68 -1.98
CA TYR A 53 -16.64 10.17 -2.35
C TYR A 53 -15.82 9.16 -3.16
N ALA A 54 -16.22 7.89 -3.27
CA ALA A 54 -15.43 6.84 -3.93
C ALA A 54 -15.00 7.21 -5.36
N GLN A 55 -15.87 7.87 -6.13
CA GLN A 55 -15.50 8.36 -7.45
C GLN A 55 -14.41 9.43 -7.39
N HIS A 56 -14.59 10.42 -6.52
CA HIS A 56 -13.63 11.53 -6.40
C HIS A 56 -12.30 11.06 -5.80
N LEU A 57 -12.33 10.09 -4.88
CA LEU A 57 -11.13 9.46 -4.33
C LEU A 57 -10.36 8.69 -5.40
N ARG A 58 -11.03 8.04 -6.37
CA ARG A 58 -10.37 7.43 -7.54
C ARG A 58 -9.70 8.47 -8.43
N GLU A 59 -10.31 9.65 -8.58
CA GLU A 59 -9.73 10.76 -9.36
C GLU A 59 -8.50 11.36 -8.68
N ILE A 60 -8.49 11.43 -7.34
CA ILE A 60 -7.38 11.97 -6.55
C ILE A 60 -6.27 10.92 -6.31
N ALA A 61 -6.62 9.63 -6.29
CA ALA A 61 -5.68 8.52 -6.13
C ALA A 61 -4.86 8.31 -7.41
N GLN A 62 -4.09 9.31 -7.81
CA GLN A 62 -3.13 9.22 -8.89
C GLN A 62 -1.72 9.40 -8.34
N ARG A 63 -0.74 8.77 -9.00
CA ARG A 63 0.67 8.92 -8.66
C ARG A 63 1.49 9.21 -9.91
N ASN A 64 2.44 10.12 -9.76
CA ASN A 64 3.38 10.45 -10.82
C ASN A 64 4.49 9.41 -10.84
N CYS A 65 4.77 8.85 -12.01
CA CYS A 65 5.92 8.00 -12.24
C CYS A 65 7.21 8.75 -11.89
N GLU A 66 8.04 8.17 -11.02
CA GLU A 66 9.26 8.81 -10.53
C GLU A 66 10.34 8.95 -11.60
N ARG A 67 10.20 8.26 -12.74
CA ARG A 67 11.12 8.36 -13.87
C ARG A 67 10.69 9.35 -14.95
N CYS A 68 9.41 9.35 -15.34
CA CYS A 68 8.93 10.14 -16.49
C CYS A 68 7.87 11.19 -16.14
N GLY A 69 7.43 11.25 -14.88
CA GLY A 69 6.43 12.21 -14.38
C GLY A 69 4.99 11.95 -14.83
N ARG A 70 4.73 10.93 -15.67
CA ARG A 70 3.37 10.57 -16.09
C ARG A 70 2.51 10.19 -14.88
N SER A 71 1.36 10.82 -14.74
CA SER A 71 0.34 10.46 -13.76
C SER A 71 -0.39 9.19 -14.19
N GLU A 72 -0.48 8.19 -13.31
CA GLU A 72 -1.34 7.02 -13.48
C GLU A 72 -2.25 6.86 -12.25
N PRO A 73 -3.49 6.36 -12.44
CA PRO A 73 -4.36 6.05 -11.33
C PRO A 73 -3.80 4.88 -10.52
N LEU A 74 -3.91 4.98 -9.20
CA LEU A 74 -3.71 3.89 -8.28
C LEU A 74 -5.01 3.08 -8.19
N PRO A 75 -4.92 1.74 -8.17
CA PRO A 75 -6.10 0.90 -8.01
C PRO A 75 -6.70 1.08 -6.61
N ALA A 76 -8.03 1.12 -6.54
CA ALA A 76 -8.75 1.30 -5.28
C ALA A 76 -8.65 0.05 -4.37
N SER A 77 -8.39 -1.12 -4.96
CA SER A 77 -8.21 -2.36 -4.22
C SER A 77 -7.18 -3.29 -4.88
N THR A 78 -6.55 -4.16 -4.08
CA THR A 78 -5.61 -5.17 -4.58
C THR A 78 -6.29 -6.27 -5.41
N ALA A 79 -7.61 -6.41 -5.29
CA ALA A 79 -8.42 -7.33 -6.08
C ALA A 79 -8.60 -6.86 -7.53
N GLU A 80 -8.54 -5.54 -7.77
CA GLU A 80 -8.72 -4.94 -9.09
C GLU A 80 -7.42 -4.85 -9.90
N ILE A 81 -6.29 -5.25 -9.32
CA ILE A 81 -4.97 -5.13 -9.96
C ILE A 81 -4.79 -6.19 -11.06
N PRO A 82 -4.60 -5.79 -12.34
CA PRO A 82 -4.24 -6.71 -13.41
C PRO A 82 -2.95 -7.45 -13.08
N ALA A 83 -2.86 -8.74 -13.41
CA ALA A 83 -1.70 -9.57 -13.09
C ALA A 83 -0.37 -8.97 -13.62
N ALA A 84 -0.41 -8.31 -14.79
CA ALA A 84 0.76 -7.66 -15.39
C ALA A 84 1.28 -6.45 -14.58
N ASP A 85 0.39 -5.77 -13.84
CA ASP A 85 0.72 -4.58 -13.07
C ASP A 85 0.96 -4.86 -11.58
N ARG A 86 0.73 -6.10 -11.15
CA ARG A 86 0.91 -6.49 -9.75
C ARG A 86 2.34 -6.26 -9.24
N PRO A 87 3.41 -6.66 -9.95
CA PRO A 87 4.78 -6.49 -9.43
C PRO A 87 5.17 -5.02 -9.22
N ARG A 88 4.80 -4.13 -10.15
CA ARG A 88 5.13 -2.70 -10.04
C ARG A 88 4.37 -2.01 -8.92
N LEU A 89 3.12 -2.40 -8.70
CA LEU A 89 2.28 -1.81 -7.65
C LEU A 89 2.66 -2.37 -6.27
N GLU A 90 3.00 -3.66 -6.18
CA GLU A 90 3.53 -4.24 -4.95
C GLU A 90 4.82 -3.54 -4.53
N GLN A 91 5.77 -3.32 -5.45
CA GLN A 91 6.98 -2.54 -5.16
C GLN A 91 6.64 -1.18 -4.54
N PHE A 92 5.72 -0.42 -5.15
CA PHE A 92 5.29 0.87 -4.61
C PHE A 92 4.65 0.75 -3.21
N PHE A 93 3.74 -0.20 -3.02
CA PHE A 93 3.08 -0.38 -1.72
C PHE A 93 4.03 -0.88 -0.62
N PHE A 94 5.13 -1.55 -0.98
CA PHE A 94 6.19 -1.95 -0.04
C PHE A 94 7.27 -0.88 0.16
N GLY A 95 7.04 0.34 -0.32
CA GLY A 95 7.89 1.50 -0.07
C GLY A 95 8.94 1.77 -1.15
N GLY A 96 8.93 1.02 -2.25
CA GLY A 96 9.78 1.28 -3.41
C GLY A 96 9.21 2.38 -4.33
N PRO A 97 9.95 2.77 -5.37
CA PRO A 97 9.54 3.85 -6.26
C PRO A 97 8.34 3.45 -7.12
N PHE A 98 7.45 4.41 -7.37
CA PHE A 98 6.33 4.23 -8.29
C PHE A 98 6.75 4.43 -9.74
N TYR A 99 6.61 3.39 -10.56
CA TYR A 99 6.78 3.48 -12.01
C TYR A 99 5.50 3.15 -12.78
N CYS A 100 5.28 3.91 -13.86
CA CYS A 100 4.28 3.58 -14.86
C CYS A 100 4.62 2.25 -15.55
N HIS A 101 3.63 1.62 -16.19
CA HIS A 101 3.80 0.32 -16.86
C HIS A 101 5.04 0.27 -17.78
N ASN A 102 5.24 1.30 -18.59
CA ASN A 102 6.35 1.37 -19.54
C ASN A 102 7.72 1.57 -18.88
N CYS A 103 7.80 2.40 -17.83
CA CYS A 103 9.05 2.66 -17.14
C CYS A 103 9.47 1.47 -16.28
N TYR A 104 8.52 0.77 -15.67
CA TYR A 104 8.80 -0.44 -14.89
C TYR A 104 9.40 -1.54 -15.76
N ALA A 105 8.80 -1.81 -16.92
CA ALA A 105 9.27 -2.84 -17.85
C ALA A 105 10.70 -2.62 -18.39
N THR A 106 11.20 -1.38 -18.33
CA THR A 106 12.54 -1.02 -18.83
C THR A 106 13.53 -0.65 -17.73
N ALA A 107 13.08 -0.51 -16.49
CA ALA A 107 13.96 -0.25 -15.35
C ALA A 107 14.64 -1.57 -14.94
N PRO A 108 15.97 -1.58 -14.74
CA PRO A 108 16.66 -2.77 -14.25
C PRO A 108 16.26 -3.08 -12.80
N ALA A 109 16.22 -4.36 -12.45
CA ALA A 109 16.05 -4.80 -11.07
C ALA A 109 17.36 -4.65 -10.29
N CYS A 110 17.27 -4.15 -9.06
CA CYS A 110 18.36 -4.15 -8.09
C CYS A 110 18.71 -5.58 -7.70
N ASN A 111 20.00 -5.91 -7.65
CA ASN A 111 20.46 -7.25 -7.32
C ASN A 111 20.26 -7.62 -5.84
N ASP A 112 20.13 -6.62 -4.95
CA ASP A 112 20.05 -6.84 -3.50
C ASP A 112 18.60 -7.04 -3.03
N CYS A 113 17.66 -6.21 -3.52
CA CYS A 113 16.25 -6.25 -3.11
C CYS A 113 15.27 -6.67 -4.21
N GLY A 114 15.71 -6.77 -5.47
CA GLY A 114 14.86 -7.12 -6.61
C GLY A 114 13.94 -6.00 -7.10
N TRP A 115 13.95 -4.81 -6.48
CA TRP A 115 13.14 -3.69 -6.96
C TRP A 115 13.67 -3.14 -8.27
N HIS A 116 12.76 -2.79 -9.18
CA HIS A 116 13.09 -2.08 -10.39
C HIS A 116 13.43 -0.63 -10.03
N ILE A 117 14.64 -0.19 -10.33
CA ILE A 117 15.15 1.15 -10.02
C ILE A 117 15.67 1.80 -11.30
N ALA A 118 15.26 3.03 -11.54
CA ALA A 118 15.72 3.79 -12.69
C ALA A 118 17.24 4.04 -12.59
N PRO A 119 18.00 3.97 -13.70
CA PRO A 119 19.47 4.05 -13.65
C PRO A 119 20.00 5.34 -12.99
N ASP A 120 19.28 6.44 -13.13
CA ASP A 120 19.55 7.74 -12.51
C ASP A 120 19.32 7.75 -10.99
N GLN A 121 18.53 6.82 -10.46
CA GLN A 121 18.23 6.67 -9.03
C GLN A 121 19.03 5.54 -8.37
N ALA A 122 19.71 4.70 -9.16
CA ALA A 122 20.40 3.50 -8.67
C ALA A 122 21.47 3.80 -7.61
N ALA A 123 22.26 4.86 -7.79
CA ALA A 123 23.29 5.23 -6.82
C ALA A 123 22.70 5.64 -5.45
N HIS A 124 21.57 6.34 -5.46
CA HIS A 124 20.87 6.71 -4.22
C HIS A 124 20.29 5.49 -3.51
N HIS A 125 19.65 4.60 -4.28
CA HIS A 125 19.08 3.36 -3.74
C HIS A 125 20.15 2.42 -3.17
N GLN A 126 21.35 2.36 -3.76
CA GLN A 126 22.45 1.56 -3.21
C GLN A 126 22.87 1.99 -1.79
N HIS A 127 22.72 3.27 -1.44
CA HIS A 127 22.97 3.74 -0.08
C HIS A 127 21.94 3.21 0.93
N GLU A 128 20.73 2.85 0.51
CA GLU A 128 19.71 2.27 1.39
C GLU A 128 20.03 0.82 1.81
N HIS A 129 20.93 0.15 1.09
CA HIS A 129 21.43 -1.20 1.41
C HIS A 129 22.76 -1.19 2.15
N ALA A 130 23.36 -0.01 2.38
CA ALA A 130 24.61 0.10 3.14
C ALA A 130 24.35 -0.16 4.64
N PRO A 131 25.21 -0.93 5.33
CA PRO A 131 25.01 -1.34 6.72
C PRO A 131 25.15 -0.22 7.75
#